data_AF-A7RIH6-F1
#
_entry.id   AF-A7RIH6-F1
#
_cell.length_a   1.000
_cell.length_b   1.000
_cell.length_c   1.000
_cell.angle_alpha   90.00
_cell.angle_beta   90.00
_cell.angle_gamma   90.00
#
_symmetry.space_group_name_H-M   'P 1'
#
loop_
_entity.id
_entity.type
_entity.pdbx_description
1 polymer ?
#
loop_
_entity_poly.entity_id
_entity_poly.type
_entity_poly.pdbx_seq_one_letter_code
_entity_poly.pdbx_strand_id
1 'polypeptide(L)'
;YQGCSLVFLDIPNIHAVRDSLDRLQAVCESSSQKKWLSHLESTQWLAYIAAILKGATTIARFVDKGVSTLVHCSDGWDRTSQLTLLAQLLLDPYYRTFTGFQVLIEKEWISFGHRFRDRLGHPTCPSQRSPIFLQFLDCVWQVHKQFPSAFQFTANYLLKLADHVNSQWFGNFLYNNVQERHHAFITRTTVSLWSHLNAVKDNYTNSIYQPTETLVPVSSLRRLQLWSDYFLRYD
;
A
#
# COMPACT_ATOMS: atom_id res chain seq x y z
N TYR A 1 3.98 28.56 -10.85
CA TYR A 1 2.53 28.44 -11.07
C TYR A 1 1.81 29.40 -10.12
N GLN A 2 1.33 30.54 -10.61
CA GLN A 2 0.59 31.51 -9.77
C GLN A 2 -0.73 30.89 -9.29
N GLY A 3 -1.12 31.16 -8.04
CA GLY A 3 -2.33 30.57 -7.43
C GLY A 3 -2.17 29.12 -6.93
N CYS A 4 -0.99 28.51 -7.11
CA CYS A 4 -0.70 27.18 -6.60
C CYS A 4 0.18 27.24 -5.35
N SER A 5 -0.16 26.45 -4.33
CA SER A 5 0.70 26.17 -3.18
C SER A 5 1.42 24.84 -3.39
N LEU A 6 2.75 24.85 -3.29
CA LEU A 6 3.57 23.64 -3.41
C LEU A 6 3.91 23.12 -2.01
N VAL A 7 3.61 21.84 -1.75
CA VAL A 7 3.89 21.18 -0.48
C VAL A 7 4.80 19.98 -0.74
N PHE A 8 5.95 19.94 -0.08
CA PHE A 8 6.84 18.78 -0.08
C PHE A 8 6.44 17.82 1.04
N LEU A 9 6.34 16.52 0.72
CA LEU A 9 5.90 15.47 1.65
C LEU A 9 7.05 14.64 2.21
N ASP A 10 8.28 14.87 1.75
CA ASP A 10 9.51 14.22 2.21
C ASP A 10 9.47 12.68 2.22
N ILE A 11 8.72 12.09 1.27
CA ILE A 11 8.62 10.63 1.11
C ILE A 11 9.85 10.12 0.35
N PRO A 12 10.61 9.16 0.92
CA PRO A 12 11.85 8.65 0.36
C PRO A 12 11.68 7.99 -1.01
N ASN A 13 12.79 7.87 -1.74
CA ASN A 13 12.83 7.15 -3.02
C ASN A 13 12.89 5.62 -2.81
N ILE A 14 12.81 4.89 -3.93
CA ILE A 14 12.75 3.43 -3.93
C ILE A 14 13.96 2.75 -3.27
N HIS A 15 15.14 3.38 -3.32
CA HIS A 15 16.37 2.82 -2.76
C HIS A 15 16.36 2.90 -1.23
N ALA A 16 16.03 4.07 -0.68
CA ALA A 16 15.90 4.23 0.76
C ALA A 16 14.80 3.32 1.34
N VAL A 17 13.70 3.12 0.61
CA VAL A 17 12.62 2.20 1.01
C VAL A 17 13.08 0.73 0.99
N ARG A 18 13.85 0.32 -0.02
CA ARG A 18 14.44 -1.03 -0.07
C ARG A 18 15.37 -1.24 1.12
N ASP A 19 16.33 -0.33 1.33
CA ASP A 19 17.32 -0.46 2.40
C ASP A 19 16.64 -0.45 3.80
N SER A 20 15.51 0.27 3.93
CA SER A 20 14.67 0.26 5.15
C SER A 20 14.04 -1.12 5.40
N LEU A 21 13.51 -1.77 4.36
CA LEU A 21 12.99 -3.13 4.48
C LEU A 21 14.09 -4.13 4.81
N ASP A 22 15.25 -4.06 4.16
CA ASP A 22 16.36 -4.98 4.41
C ASP A 22 16.81 -4.90 5.88
N ARG A 23 16.89 -3.67 6.45
CA ARG A 23 17.14 -3.49 7.89
C ARG A 23 16.00 -4.04 8.75
N LEU A 24 14.74 -3.83 8.37
CA LEU A 24 13.59 -4.31 9.13
C LEU A 24 13.56 -5.85 9.19
N GLN A 25 13.80 -6.52 8.07
CA GLN A 25 13.86 -7.97 8.00
C GLN A 25 14.98 -8.51 8.90
N ALA A 26 16.17 -7.93 8.83
CA ALA A 26 17.28 -8.31 9.71
C ALA A 26 16.97 -8.14 11.20
N VAL A 27 16.18 -7.12 11.56
CA VAL A 27 15.72 -6.89 12.95
C VAL A 27 14.67 -7.92 13.36
N CYS A 28 13.74 -8.27 12.48
CA CYS A 28 12.67 -9.24 12.74
C CYS A 28 13.21 -10.68 12.84
N GLU A 29 14.19 -11.05 12.01
CA GLU A 29 14.82 -12.37 12.01
C GLU A 29 15.86 -12.54 13.15
N SER A 30 16.15 -11.48 13.89
CA SER A 30 17.11 -11.53 14.99
C SER A 30 16.55 -12.29 16.18
N SER A 31 17.27 -13.32 16.65
CA SER A 31 16.94 -14.03 17.90
C SER A 31 17.10 -13.16 19.16
N SER A 32 17.75 -12.00 19.06
CA SER A 32 17.95 -11.09 20.18
C SER A 32 16.82 -10.06 20.30
N GLN A 33 16.01 -10.19 21.35
CA GLN A 33 14.99 -9.21 21.72
C GLN A 33 15.56 -7.94 22.39
N LYS A 34 16.87 -7.89 22.67
CA LYS A 34 17.51 -6.72 23.30
C LYS A 34 17.46 -5.51 22.35
N LYS A 35 17.14 -4.34 22.90
CA LYS A 35 17.07 -3.05 22.17
C LYS A 35 16.09 -3.05 20.99
N TRP A 36 15.08 -3.93 21.00
CA TRP A 36 14.06 -4.06 19.95
C TRP A 36 13.55 -2.71 19.42
N LEU A 37 13.07 -1.82 20.29
CA LEU A 37 12.50 -0.53 19.88
C LEU A 37 13.53 0.38 19.18
N SER A 38 14.78 0.38 19.65
CA SER A 38 15.85 1.19 19.05
C SER A 38 16.29 0.62 17.70
N HIS A 39 16.34 -0.71 17.57
CA HIS A 39 16.60 -1.35 16.29
C HIS A 39 15.46 -1.12 15.29
N LEU A 40 14.21 -1.22 15.72
CA LEU A 40 13.05 -0.91 14.90
C LEU A 40 13.08 0.55 14.42
N GLU A 41 13.41 1.50 15.31
CA GLU A 41 13.57 2.91 14.96
C GLU A 41 14.65 3.13 13.88
N SER A 42 15.79 2.44 13.98
CA SER A 42 16.89 2.57 13.01
C SER A 42 16.55 2.06 11.61
N THR A 43 15.49 1.24 11.46
CA THR A 43 14.98 0.82 10.14
C THR A 43 14.36 1.99 9.37
N GLN A 44 13.81 2.99 10.07
CA GLN A 44 12.98 4.08 9.53
C GLN A 44 11.66 3.64 8.88
N TRP A 45 11.29 2.35 8.95
CA TRP A 45 10.10 1.84 8.26
C TRP A 45 8.83 2.58 8.69
N LEU A 46 8.57 2.67 10.00
CA LEU A 46 7.40 3.38 10.54
C LEU A 46 7.44 4.89 10.27
N ALA A 47 8.64 5.49 10.16
CA ALA A 47 8.77 6.90 9.78
C ALA A 47 8.32 7.13 8.33
N TYR A 48 8.60 6.18 7.43
CA TYR A 48 8.15 6.24 6.04
C TYR A 48 6.64 6.01 5.92
N ILE A 49 6.09 5.05 6.67
CA ILE A 49 4.63 4.84 6.77
C ILE A 49 3.93 6.11 7.31
N ALA A 50 4.49 6.74 8.34
CA ALA A 50 3.99 8.01 8.87
C ALA A 50 3.98 9.13 7.83
N ALA A 51 5.05 9.28 7.05
CA ALA A 51 5.15 10.29 5.99
C ALA A 51 4.09 10.09 4.91
N ILE A 52 3.89 8.85 4.45
CA ILE A 52 2.87 8.50 3.45
C ILE A 52 1.46 8.79 3.97
N LEU A 53 1.13 8.32 5.18
CA LEU A 53 -0.18 8.56 5.79
C LEU A 53 -0.45 10.06 6.03
N LYS A 54 0.56 10.81 6.48
CA LYS A 54 0.46 12.27 6.65
C LYS A 54 0.19 12.97 5.32
N GLY A 55 0.89 12.56 4.26
CA GLY A 55 0.69 13.08 2.91
C GLY A 55 -0.72 12.81 2.40
N ALA A 56 -1.16 11.55 2.46
CA ALA A 56 -2.50 11.14 2.02
C ALA A 56 -3.62 11.87 2.81
N THR A 57 -3.47 11.99 4.12
CA THR A 57 -4.41 12.71 4.99
C THR A 57 -4.46 14.20 4.64
N THR A 58 -3.31 14.79 4.28
CA THR A 58 -3.24 16.21 3.87
C THR A 58 -3.97 16.42 2.54
N ILE A 59 -3.77 15.54 1.56
CA ILE A 59 -4.47 15.56 0.27
C ILE A 59 -5.97 15.41 0.48
N ALA A 60 -6.39 14.40 1.26
CA ALA A 60 -7.79 14.17 1.57
C ALA A 60 -8.45 15.41 2.20
N ARG A 61 -7.80 16.04 3.18
CA ARG A 61 -8.31 17.27 3.82
C ARG A 61 -8.44 18.45 2.86
N PHE A 62 -7.56 18.59 1.88
CA PHE A 62 -7.70 19.65 0.87
C PHE A 62 -8.90 19.39 -0.03
N VAL A 63 -9.05 18.16 -0.52
CA VAL A 63 -10.18 17.77 -1.38
C VAL A 63 -11.51 17.91 -0.64
N ASP A 64 -11.58 17.46 0.61
CA ASP A 64 -12.75 17.58 1.49
C ASP A 64 -13.18 19.05 1.71
N LYS A 65 -12.21 19.99 1.68
CA LYS A 65 -12.45 21.44 1.75
C LYS A 65 -12.74 22.10 0.39
N GLY A 66 -12.93 21.31 -0.67
CA GLY A 66 -13.18 21.81 -2.03
C GLY A 66 -11.95 22.32 -2.77
N VAL A 67 -10.73 22.01 -2.30
CA VAL A 67 -9.48 22.41 -2.96
C VAL A 67 -8.99 21.30 -3.88
N SER A 68 -8.94 21.57 -5.19
CA SER A 68 -8.33 20.66 -6.15
C SER A 68 -6.83 20.51 -5.89
N THR A 69 -6.34 19.27 -5.86
CA THR A 69 -4.94 18.95 -5.54
C THR A 69 -4.30 18.18 -6.69
N LEU A 70 -3.14 18.64 -7.17
CA LEU A 70 -2.29 17.91 -8.11
C LEU A 70 -1.22 17.14 -7.33
N VAL A 71 -1.19 15.82 -7.49
CA VAL A 71 -0.22 14.95 -6.81
C VAL A 71 0.76 14.40 -7.85
N HIS A 72 2.05 14.63 -7.65
CA HIS A 72 3.09 14.04 -8.49
C HIS A 72 4.34 13.69 -7.67
N CYS A 73 5.20 12.85 -8.24
CA CYS A 73 6.56 12.64 -7.75
C CYS A 73 7.55 12.81 -8.90
N SER A 74 8.61 12.02 -8.97
CA SER A 74 9.58 12.05 -10.07
C SER A 74 8.98 11.47 -11.35
N ASP A 75 8.60 10.18 -11.33
CA ASP A 75 8.02 9.48 -12.50
C ASP A 75 6.50 9.31 -12.42
N GLY A 76 5.91 9.53 -11.24
CA GLY A 76 4.45 9.49 -11.07
C GLY A 76 3.82 8.12 -10.83
N TRP A 77 4.58 7.02 -10.76
CA TRP A 77 4.03 5.65 -10.64
C TRP A 77 4.30 4.93 -9.30
N ASP A 78 5.02 5.55 -8.36
CA ASP A 78 5.33 4.97 -7.04
C ASP A 78 4.60 5.73 -5.92
N ARG A 79 5.20 6.83 -5.45
CA ARG A 79 4.68 7.66 -4.36
C ARG A 79 3.36 8.32 -4.70
N THR A 80 3.14 8.65 -5.97
CA THR A 80 1.87 9.19 -6.44
C THR A 80 0.74 8.19 -6.22
N SER A 81 0.89 6.95 -6.70
CA SER A 81 -0.09 5.87 -6.51
C SER A 81 -0.34 5.57 -5.03
N GLN A 82 0.69 5.59 -4.19
CA GLN A 82 0.52 5.48 -2.73
C GLN A 82 -0.42 6.58 -2.20
N LEU A 83 -0.15 7.84 -2.55
CA LEU A 83 -0.85 9.00 -2.03
C LEU A 83 -2.28 9.15 -2.58
N THR A 84 -2.46 9.04 -3.90
CA THR A 84 -3.77 9.20 -4.55
C THR A 84 -4.73 8.09 -4.18
N LEU A 85 -4.24 6.85 -4.09
CA LEU A 85 -5.05 5.73 -3.62
C LEU A 85 -5.48 5.94 -2.16
N LEU A 86 -4.52 6.20 -1.26
CA LEU A 86 -4.83 6.38 0.16
C LEU A 86 -5.78 7.56 0.38
N ALA A 87 -5.59 8.69 -0.31
CA ALA A 87 -6.52 9.81 -0.20
C ALA A 87 -7.95 9.43 -0.62
N GLN A 88 -8.11 8.69 -1.73
CA GLN A 88 -9.41 8.18 -2.17
C GLN A 88 -10.02 7.20 -1.17
N LEU A 89 -9.22 6.30 -0.60
CA LEU A 89 -9.65 5.35 0.44
C LEU A 89 -10.15 6.06 1.70
N LEU A 90 -9.51 7.17 2.08
CA LEU A 90 -9.88 7.98 3.23
C LEU A 90 -11.17 8.78 2.99
N LEU A 91 -11.42 9.22 1.76
CA LEU A 91 -12.58 10.05 1.42
C LEU A 91 -13.85 9.24 1.12
N ASP A 92 -13.72 8.13 0.37
CA ASP A 92 -14.88 7.46 -0.22
C ASP A 92 -15.11 6.06 0.42
N PRO A 93 -16.27 5.83 1.07
CA PRO A 93 -16.63 4.51 1.62
C PRO A 93 -16.72 3.39 0.59
N TYR A 94 -16.99 3.69 -0.68
CA TYR A 94 -17.01 2.67 -1.73
C TYR A 94 -15.66 1.93 -1.79
N TYR A 95 -14.55 2.65 -1.72
CA TYR A 95 -13.21 2.06 -1.81
C TYR A 95 -12.80 1.23 -0.59
N ARG A 96 -13.60 1.23 0.47
CA ARG A 96 -13.42 0.40 1.67
C ARG A 96 -14.25 -0.90 1.63
N THR A 97 -14.95 -1.16 0.53
CA THR A 97 -15.58 -2.44 0.20
C THR A 97 -14.61 -3.39 -0.50
N PHE A 98 -14.91 -4.68 -0.58
CA PHE A 98 -14.10 -5.64 -1.38
C PHE A 98 -13.97 -5.17 -2.83
N THR A 99 -15.09 -4.90 -3.49
CA THR A 99 -15.13 -4.48 -4.89
C THR A 99 -14.43 -3.14 -5.09
N GLY A 100 -14.73 -2.15 -4.26
CA GLY A 100 -14.14 -0.83 -4.40
C GLY A 100 -12.62 -0.84 -4.19
N PHE A 101 -12.12 -1.59 -3.21
CA PHE A 101 -10.67 -1.69 -2.98
C PHE A 101 -9.95 -2.38 -4.14
N GLN A 102 -10.54 -3.46 -4.69
CA GLN A 102 -10.01 -4.14 -5.88
C GLN A 102 -9.99 -3.21 -7.10
N VAL A 103 -11.09 -2.50 -7.35
CA VAL A 103 -11.19 -1.48 -8.42
C VAL A 103 -10.14 -0.39 -8.24
N LEU A 104 -9.93 0.06 -7.01
CA LEU A 104 -8.98 1.13 -6.74
C LEU A 104 -7.52 0.69 -6.96
N ILE A 105 -7.18 -0.56 -6.63
CA ILE A 105 -5.87 -1.14 -6.96
C ILE A 105 -5.69 -1.29 -8.48
N GLU A 106 -6.68 -1.84 -9.17
CA GLU A 106 -6.67 -1.96 -10.63
C GLU A 106 -6.50 -0.59 -11.31
N LYS A 107 -7.16 0.44 -10.79
CA LYS A 107 -7.01 1.81 -11.26
C LYS A 107 -5.62 2.36 -10.92
N GLU A 108 -5.36 2.69 -9.68
CA GLU A 108 -4.24 3.56 -9.27
C GLU A 108 -2.87 2.89 -9.36
N TRP A 109 -2.81 1.56 -9.33
CA TRP A 109 -1.54 0.82 -9.40
C TRP A 109 -1.37 0.14 -10.75
N ILE A 110 -2.34 -0.66 -11.18
CA ILE A 110 -2.17 -1.52 -12.36
C ILE A 110 -2.32 -0.69 -13.63
N SER A 111 -3.41 0.09 -13.76
CA SER A 111 -3.70 0.87 -14.96
C SER A 111 -2.81 2.10 -15.11
N PHE A 112 -2.51 2.80 -14.00
CA PHE A 112 -1.62 3.96 -13.97
C PHE A 112 -0.12 3.59 -14.04
N GLY A 113 0.22 2.30 -14.19
CA GLY A 113 1.53 1.87 -14.63
C GLY A 113 2.58 1.75 -13.53
N HIS A 114 2.17 1.42 -12.30
CA HIS A 114 3.13 0.97 -11.30
C HIS A 114 3.89 -0.24 -11.84
N ARG A 115 5.23 -0.14 -11.79
CA ARG A 115 6.15 -1.09 -12.40
C ARG A 115 6.31 -2.35 -11.55
N PHE A 116 5.23 -3.11 -11.36
CA PHE A 116 5.19 -4.28 -10.49
C PHE A 116 6.31 -5.28 -10.80
N ARG A 117 6.51 -5.66 -12.07
CA ARG A 117 7.58 -6.60 -12.44
C ARG A 117 8.96 -6.13 -11.96
N ASP A 118 9.29 -4.86 -12.16
CA ASP A 118 10.60 -4.33 -11.77
C ASP A 118 10.71 -4.19 -10.23
N ARG A 119 9.64 -3.70 -9.58
CA ARG A 119 9.60 -3.47 -8.12
C ARG A 119 9.61 -4.77 -7.32
N LEU A 120 9.04 -5.84 -7.86
CA LEU A 120 9.06 -7.19 -7.29
C LEU A 120 10.38 -7.94 -7.54
N GLY A 121 11.36 -7.31 -8.22
CA GLY A 121 12.72 -7.83 -8.31
C GLY A 121 12.96 -8.78 -9.48
N HIS A 122 12.42 -8.47 -10.66
CA HIS A 122 12.75 -9.22 -11.87
C HIS A 122 14.28 -9.27 -12.11
N PRO A 123 14.86 -10.44 -12.46
CA PRO A 123 16.31 -10.65 -12.49
C PRO A 123 17.09 -9.67 -13.39
N THR A 124 16.45 -9.10 -14.41
CA THR A 124 17.07 -8.14 -15.32
C THR A 124 17.24 -6.73 -14.74
N CYS A 125 16.56 -6.40 -13.64
CA CYS A 125 16.56 -5.05 -13.05
C CYS A 125 16.59 -5.10 -11.52
N PRO A 126 17.55 -5.78 -10.88
CA PRO A 126 17.57 -5.99 -9.42
C PRO A 126 17.65 -4.67 -8.64
N SER A 127 18.31 -3.64 -9.20
CA SER A 127 18.42 -2.31 -8.59
C SER A 127 17.10 -1.55 -8.50
N GLN A 128 16.08 -1.97 -9.26
CA GLN A 128 14.74 -1.39 -9.29
C GLN A 128 13.79 -2.01 -8.25
N ARG A 129 14.20 -3.10 -7.58
CA ARG A 129 13.42 -3.75 -6.53
C ARG A 129 13.17 -2.78 -5.39
N SER A 130 11.92 -2.67 -4.95
CA SER A 130 11.54 -1.88 -3.79
C SER A 130 10.11 -2.22 -3.33
N PRO A 131 9.85 -2.32 -2.01
CA PRO A 131 8.56 -2.74 -1.45
C PRO A 131 7.50 -1.61 -1.42
N ILE A 132 7.34 -0.89 -2.53
CA ILE A 132 6.43 0.27 -2.61
C ILE A 132 4.96 -0.11 -2.41
N PHE A 133 4.52 -1.21 -3.03
CA PHE A 133 3.17 -1.73 -2.83
C PHE A 133 2.96 -2.29 -1.41
N LEU A 134 3.99 -2.91 -0.83
CA LEU A 134 3.91 -3.41 0.55
C LEU A 134 3.78 -2.26 1.57
N GLN A 135 4.53 -1.16 1.40
CA GLN A 135 4.34 0.05 2.21
C GLN A 135 2.92 0.58 2.12
N PHE A 136 2.32 0.53 0.93
CA PHE A 136 0.92 0.91 0.75
C PHE A 136 -0.02 0.00 1.54
N LEU A 137 0.15 -1.32 1.46
CA LEU A 137 -0.67 -2.26 2.24
C LEU A 137 -0.50 -2.06 3.75
N ASP A 138 0.72 -1.79 4.21
CA ASP A 138 0.99 -1.43 5.61
C ASP A 138 0.22 -0.14 5.99
N CYS A 139 0.26 0.90 5.17
CA CYS A 139 -0.54 2.11 5.39
C CYS A 139 -2.05 1.79 5.51
N VAL A 140 -2.60 0.93 4.64
CA VAL A 140 -4.01 0.51 4.74
C VAL A 140 -4.25 -0.27 6.03
N TRP A 141 -3.33 -1.14 6.44
CA TRP A 141 -3.41 -1.86 7.71
C TRP A 141 -3.40 -0.90 8.91
N GLN A 142 -2.57 0.14 8.92
CA GLN A 142 -2.58 1.16 9.98
C GLN A 142 -3.95 1.87 10.07
N VAL A 143 -4.55 2.21 8.92
CA VAL A 143 -5.89 2.85 8.88
C VAL A 143 -6.95 1.86 9.37
N HIS A 144 -6.90 0.60 8.92
CA HIS A 144 -7.81 -0.47 9.35
C HIS A 144 -7.79 -0.65 10.86
N LYS A 145 -6.59 -0.69 11.47
CA LYS A 145 -6.42 -0.81 12.93
C LYS A 145 -7.01 0.38 13.69
N GLN A 146 -6.94 1.59 13.14
CA GLN A 146 -7.51 2.79 13.75
C GLN A 146 -9.03 2.89 13.57
N PHE A 147 -9.59 2.28 12.54
CA PHE A 147 -11.02 2.30 12.23
C PHE A 147 -11.56 0.87 11.97
N PRO A 148 -11.71 0.03 13.02
CA PRO A 148 -12.00 -1.39 12.86
C PRO A 148 -13.32 -1.73 12.14
N SER A 149 -14.31 -0.83 12.20
CA SER A 149 -15.60 -1.00 11.51
C SER A 149 -15.65 -0.36 10.12
N ALA A 150 -14.64 0.38 9.68
CA ALA A 150 -14.75 1.19 8.47
C ALA A 150 -14.50 0.43 7.16
N PHE A 151 -14.09 -0.84 7.23
CA PHE A 151 -13.72 -1.68 6.09
C PHE A 151 -14.57 -2.95 6.04
N GLN A 152 -15.04 -3.34 4.85
CA GLN A 152 -15.83 -4.56 4.65
C GLN A 152 -14.99 -5.83 4.82
N PHE A 153 -13.68 -5.71 4.69
CA PHE A 153 -12.72 -6.79 4.83
C PHE A 153 -11.91 -6.68 6.12
N THR A 154 -11.43 -7.81 6.62
CA THR A 154 -10.54 -7.90 7.79
C THR A 154 -9.08 -7.64 7.40
N ALA A 155 -8.21 -7.41 8.39
CA ALA A 155 -6.77 -7.27 8.17
C ALA A 155 -6.13 -8.50 7.47
N ASN A 156 -6.70 -9.69 7.66
CA ASN A 156 -6.25 -10.92 7.00
C ASN A 156 -6.39 -10.87 5.47
N TYR A 157 -7.33 -10.07 4.95
CA TYR A 157 -7.44 -9.83 3.51
C TYR A 157 -6.19 -9.15 2.96
N LEU A 158 -5.64 -8.17 3.71
CA LEU A 158 -4.43 -7.45 3.33
C LEU A 158 -3.19 -8.35 3.39
N LEU A 159 -3.11 -9.24 4.38
CA LEU A 159 -2.05 -10.27 4.46
C LEU A 159 -2.08 -11.17 3.23
N LYS A 160 -3.27 -11.69 2.88
CA LYS A 160 -3.42 -12.57 1.73
C LYS A 160 -3.10 -11.88 0.40
N LEU A 161 -3.43 -10.60 0.30
CA LEU A 161 -3.04 -9.77 -0.83
C LEU A 161 -1.52 -9.60 -0.91
N ALA A 162 -0.85 -9.31 0.21
CA ALA A 162 0.61 -9.16 0.27
C ALA A 162 1.35 -10.45 -0.15
N ASP A 163 0.83 -11.62 0.23
CA ASP A 163 1.35 -12.91 -0.23
C ASP A 163 1.24 -13.06 -1.75
N HIS A 164 0.06 -12.77 -2.30
CA HIS A 164 -0.20 -13.05 -3.71
C HIS A 164 0.46 -12.08 -4.68
N VAL A 165 0.75 -10.86 -4.24
CA VAL A 165 1.60 -9.91 -4.99
C VAL A 165 2.97 -10.52 -5.30
N ASN A 166 3.56 -11.25 -4.36
CA ASN A 166 4.88 -11.88 -4.55
C ASN A 166 4.80 -13.30 -5.15
N SER A 167 3.63 -13.96 -5.11
CA SER A 167 3.47 -15.36 -5.53
C SER A 167 3.63 -15.61 -7.04
N GLN A 168 3.35 -14.60 -7.87
CA GLN A 168 3.25 -14.72 -9.34
C GLN A 168 2.21 -15.75 -9.84
N TRP A 169 1.29 -16.22 -8.97
CA TRP A 169 0.25 -17.18 -9.37
C TRP A 169 -0.88 -16.56 -10.18
N PHE A 170 -1.03 -15.24 -10.12
CA PHE A 170 -2.11 -14.49 -10.75
C PHE A 170 -1.57 -13.40 -11.68
N GLY A 171 -2.35 -13.07 -12.71
CA GLY A 171 -1.93 -12.12 -13.75
C GLY A 171 -1.89 -10.66 -13.33
N ASN A 172 -2.63 -10.27 -12.29
CA ASN A 172 -2.88 -8.87 -11.95
C ASN A 172 -1.59 -8.06 -11.75
N PHE A 173 -0.61 -8.65 -11.04
CA PHE A 173 0.64 -7.99 -10.66
C PHE A 173 1.82 -8.38 -11.56
N LEU A 174 1.57 -9.03 -12.70
CA LEU A 174 2.59 -9.28 -13.71
C LEU A 174 2.82 -8.02 -14.55
N TYR A 175 4.01 -7.92 -15.15
CA TYR A 175 4.43 -6.82 -16.05
C TYR A 175 4.39 -5.41 -15.42
N ASN A 176 4.84 -4.40 -16.16
CA ASN A 176 4.99 -3.04 -15.64
C ASN A 176 3.87 -2.09 -16.03
N ASN A 177 3.09 -2.39 -17.07
CA ASN A 177 2.05 -1.50 -17.57
C ASN A 177 0.96 -2.27 -18.33
N VAL A 178 -0.14 -1.59 -18.64
CA VAL A 178 -1.29 -2.15 -19.37
C VAL A 178 -0.90 -2.65 -20.76
N GLN A 179 -0.02 -1.94 -21.46
CA GLN A 179 0.40 -2.31 -22.81
C GLN A 179 1.14 -3.66 -22.81
N GLU A 180 2.10 -3.86 -21.92
CA GLU A 180 2.80 -5.13 -21.74
C GLU A 180 1.84 -6.27 -21.39
N ARG A 181 0.89 -6.03 -20.48
CA ARG A 181 -0.15 -7.01 -20.09
C ARG A 181 -1.04 -7.39 -21.26
N HIS A 182 -1.42 -6.43 -22.09
CA HIS A 182 -2.21 -6.67 -23.29
C HIS A 182 -1.44 -7.52 -24.31
N HIS A 183 -0.19 -7.19 -24.59
CA HIS A 183 0.66 -7.97 -25.50
C HIS A 183 0.91 -9.41 -25.01
N ALA A 184 0.93 -9.62 -23.69
CA ALA A 184 1.05 -10.94 -23.08
C ALA A 184 -0.29 -11.71 -22.98
N PHE A 185 -1.40 -11.11 -23.42
CA PHE A 185 -2.75 -11.68 -23.34
C PHE A 185 -3.11 -12.19 -21.94
N ILE A 186 -2.72 -11.48 -20.87
CA ILE A 186 -2.82 -11.99 -19.49
C ILE A 186 -4.23 -12.44 -19.09
N THR A 187 -5.27 -11.78 -19.62
CA THR A 187 -6.67 -12.11 -19.33
C THR A 187 -7.10 -13.47 -19.88
N ARG A 188 -6.34 -14.03 -20.83
CA ARG A 188 -6.56 -15.34 -21.43
C ARG A 188 -5.56 -16.38 -20.92
N THR A 189 -4.37 -15.96 -20.53
CA THR A 189 -3.26 -16.86 -20.18
C THR A 189 -3.07 -17.03 -18.67
N THR A 190 -3.77 -16.23 -17.84
CA THR A 190 -3.64 -16.27 -16.39
C THR A 190 -4.99 -16.15 -15.68
N VAL A 191 -5.00 -16.47 -14.39
CA VAL A 191 -6.17 -16.29 -13.51
C VAL A 191 -6.09 -14.93 -12.80
N SER A 192 -7.23 -14.30 -12.57
CA SER A 192 -7.32 -13.10 -11.75
C SER A 192 -7.30 -13.45 -10.26
N LEU A 193 -6.45 -12.77 -9.49
CA LEU A 193 -6.45 -12.81 -8.03
C LEU A 193 -7.82 -12.44 -7.46
N TRP A 194 -8.51 -11.49 -8.08
CA TRP A 194 -9.83 -11.06 -7.62
C TRP A 194 -10.85 -12.19 -7.75
N SER A 195 -10.81 -12.98 -8.83
CA SER A 195 -11.66 -14.17 -8.95
C SER A 195 -11.41 -15.16 -7.82
N HIS A 196 -10.15 -15.39 -7.46
CA HIS A 196 -9.78 -16.26 -6.36
C HIS A 196 -10.26 -15.71 -5.01
N LEU A 197 -9.93 -14.46 -4.67
CA LEU A 197 -10.30 -13.84 -3.40
C LEU A 197 -11.81 -13.67 -3.24
N ASN A 198 -12.53 -13.37 -4.32
CA ASN A 198 -13.99 -13.23 -4.28
C ASN A 198 -14.69 -14.57 -4.03
N ALA A 199 -14.12 -15.69 -4.50
CA ALA A 199 -14.63 -17.03 -4.24
C ALA A 199 -14.51 -17.44 -2.76
N VAL A 200 -13.59 -16.84 -2.01
CA VAL A 200 -13.35 -17.11 -0.58
C VAL A 200 -13.58 -15.87 0.31
N LYS A 201 -14.33 -14.88 -0.17
CA LYS A 201 -14.51 -13.57 0.50
C LYS A 201 -15.09 -13.67 1.91
N ASP A 202 -15.89 -14.70 2.18
CA ASP A 202 -16.56 -14.88 3.47
C ASP A 202 -15.54 -15.09 4.60
N ASN A 203 -14.38 -15.72 4.30
CA ASN A 203 -13.27 -15.89 5.25
C ASN A 203 -12.62 -14.55 5.68
N TYR A 204 -12.87 -13.49 4.92
CA TYR A 204 -12.26 -12.19 5.09
C TYR A 204 -13.27 -11.10 5.42
N THR A 205 -14.56 -11.44 5.56
CA THR A 205 -15.61 -10.44 5.78
C THR A 205 -15.55 -9.92 7.21
N ASN A 206 -15.65 -8.61 7.36
CA ASN A 206 -15.70 -7.93 8.64
C ASN A 206 -17.16 -7.79 9.11
N SER A 207 -17.54 -8.56 10.14
CA SER A 207 -18.92 -8.60 10.65
C SER A 207 -19.39 -7.29 11.31
N ILE A 208 -18.45 -6.44 11.74
CA ILE A 208 -18.75 -5.13 12.35
C ILE A 208 -18.68 -3.98 11.34
N TYR A 209 -18.60 -4.27 10.04
CA TYR A 209 -18.50 -3.25 9.00
C TYR A 209 -19.69 -2.29 9.04
N GLN A 210 -19.37 -1.00 9.09
CA GLN A 210 -20.29 0.11 8.98
C GLN A 210 -19.68 1.15 8.03
N PRO A 211 -20.36 1.52 6.94
CA PRO A 211 -19.87 2.57 6.06
C PRO A 211 -19.84 3.89 6.84
N THR A 212 -18.64 4.43 7.00
CA THR A 212 -18.42 5.77 7.57
C THR A 212 -18.08 6.74 6.44
N GLU A 213 -18.24 8.04 6.65
CA GLU A 213 -17.78 9.07 5.71
C GLU A 213 -16.25 9.17 5.71
N THR A 214 -15.68 10.37 5.72
CA THR A 214 -14.24 10.60 5.65
C THR A 214 -13.50 10.07 6.89
N LEU A 215 -12.40 9.35 6.66
CA LEU A 215 -11.49 8.88 7.70
C LEU A 215 -10.30 9.83 7.86
N VAL A 216 -9.91 10.10 9.10
CA VAL A 216 -8.76 10.96 9.42
C VAL A 216 -7.79 10.21 10.35
N PRO A 217 -6.88 9.39 9.80
CA PRO A 217 -5.96 8.60 10.60
C PRO A 217 -4.91 9.47 11.28
N VAL A 218 -4.44 9.00 12.43
CA VAL A 218 -3.30 9.57 13.14
C VAL A 218 -2.01 8.98 12.56
N SER A 219 -1.15 9.85 12.02
CA SER A 219 0.16 9.50 11.45
C SER A 219 1.33 9.65 12.44
N SER A 220 1.06 9.79 13.73
CA SER A 220 2.09 9.92 14.77
C SER A 220 2.76 8.57 15.01
N LEU A 221 4.10 8.55 15.07
CA LEU A 221 4.88 7.34 15.40
C LEU A 221 4.45 6.68 16.72
N ARG A 222 3.93 7.45 17.69
CA ARG A 222 3.37 6.93 18.95
C ARG A 222 2.11 6.05 18.79
N ARG A 223 1.45 6.10 17.63
CA ARG A 223 0.20 5.39 17.32
C ARG A 223 0.37 4.33 16.25
N LEU A 224 1.37 4.47 15.39
CA LEU A 224 1.70 3.46 14.39
C LEU A 224 2.35 2.26 15.06
N GLN A 225 2.10 1.08 14.50
CA GLN A 225 2.61 -0.19 15.02
C GLN A 225 3.33 -0.95 13.91
N LEU A 226 4.29 -1.80 14.25
CA LEU A 226 4.78 -2.78 13.29
C LEU A 226 3.63 -3.73 12.92
N TRP A 227 3.45 -4.00 11.63
CA TRP A 227 2.50 -5.02 11.17
C TRP A 227 3.02 -6.42 11.49
N SER A 228 2.87 -6.82 12.76
CA SER A 228 3.39 -8.08 13.30
C SER A 228 2.91 -9.29 12.52
N ASP A 229 1.64 -9.33 12.13
CA ASP A 229 1.05 -10.46 11.40
C ASP A 229 1.68 -10.68 10.01
N TYR A 230 2.42 -9.70 9.50
CA TYR A 230 3.20 -9.82 8.27
C TYR A 230 4.70 -10.04 8.56
N PHE A 231 5.32 -9.16 9.36
CA PHE A 231 6.77 -9.13 9.56
C PHE A 231 7.29 -10.15 10.58
N LEU A 232 6.46 -10.59 11.53
CA LEU A 232 6.79 -11.51 12.61
C LEU A 232 5.97 -12.82 12.53
N ARG A 233 5.45 -13.15 11.35
CA ARG A 233 4.52 -14.28 11.15
C ARG A 233 5.15 -15.66 11.25
N TYR A 234 6.48 -15.73 11.40
CA TYR A 234 7.25 -16.97 11.49
C TYR A 234 7.96 -17.12 12.84
N ASP A 235 7.70 -16.21 13.79
CA ASP A 235 8.17 -16.30 15.16
C ASP A 235 7.54 -17.50 15.91
#